data_AF-A0A7W1UWT2-F1
#
_entry.id   AF-A0A7W1UWT2-F1
#
_cell.length_a   1.000
_cell.length_b   1.000
_cell.length_c   1.000
_cell.angle_alpha   90.00
_cell.angle_beta   90.00
_cell.angle_gamma   90.00
#
_symmetry.space_group_name_H-M   'P 1'
#
loop_
_entity.id
_entity.type
_entity.pdbx_description
1 polymer ?
#
loop_
_entity_poly.entity_id
_entity_poly.type
_entity_poly.pdbx_seq_one_letter_code
_entity_poly.pdbx_strand_id
1 'polypeptide(L)'
;MPLAVRTYTCQVTWRDNGMHVWAWDGERPAPAGWLLRRVRPPGARSSSATSDLTRLTIDVHGAPRTSASSVRLDVASAVSWLGAHLGDTEHETSESAIWFGQVGVLAARLVNAGRFLPVVTTEHERLVARWVPALDTPLMAAVEALQRAAPGVCHDGEPGATRSIVDRFVDALCRHQLRESGWHPHAPGRDAANRARVDVFRALGTSDPGITTSHQRAVRCLGASLDRTRRRSSGEPVVLPRLRLQPPDEPADDWWVELQLVDDADGGRWCSAADVWSQTPLAVDLAGDVEHLVVLEGVLRDAVSLIVRHVPALDELGDDHQPHAVSLDLAATSAFLDEAPDQLREIDIDLIGPERLMQATVRVHAAARDGTDAHDAGATRGRLGRRAVVEWT
;
A
#
# COMPACT_ATOMS: atom_id res chain seq x y z
N MET A 1 43.93 45.19 3.45
CA MET A 1 43.03 44.71 2.36
C MET A 1 41.76 44.20 3.00
N PRO A 2 40.59 44.75 2.67
CA PRO A 2 39.33 44.19 3.15
C PRO A 2 39.17 42.78 2.55
N LEU A 3 38.91 41.78 3.39
CA LEU A 3 38.53 40.44 2.94
C LEU A 3 37.24 40.60 2.13
N ALA A 4 37.29 40.27 0.84
CA ALA A 4 36.08 40.17 0.04
C ALA A 4 35.11 39.21 0.75
N VAL A 5 33.92 39.71 1.10
CA VAL A 5 32.86 38.86 1.66
C VAL A 5 32.47 37.89 0.56
N ARG A 6 32.88 36.62 0.70
CA ARG A 6 32.46 35.56 -0.22
C ARG A 6 30.95 35.34 -0.05
N THR A 7 30.22 35.47 -1.14
CA THR A 7 28.79 35.15 -1.21
C THR A 7 28.65 33.68 -1.55
N TYR A 8 27.95 32.93 -0.71
CA TYR A 8 27.63 31.53 -0.94
C TYR A 8 26.14 31.41 -1.27
N THR A 9 25.82 30.62 -2.29
CA THR A 9 24.45 30.29 -2.68
C THR A 9 24.08 28.94 -2.09
N CYS A 10 22.96 28.85 -1.37
CA CYS A 10 22.44 27.59 -0.85
C CYS A 10 22.03 26.67 -2.00
N GLN A 11 22.45 25.41 -1.93
CA GLN A 11 22.10 24.35 -2.87
C GLN A 11 21.41 23.22 -2.10
N VAL A 12 20.57 22.48 -2.80
CA VAL A 12 19.78 21.40 -2.21
C VAL A 12 19.96 20.12 -3.03
N THR A 13 20.20 19.01 -2.32
CA THR A 13 20.37 17.69 -2.91
C THR A 13 19.53 16.68 -2.11
N TRP A 14 18.88 15.75 -2.79
CA TRP A 14 18.22 14.62 -2.15
C TRP A 14 19.19 13.44 -2.06
N ARG A 15 19.36 12.87 -0.86
CA ARG A 15 20.18 11.67 -0.65
C ARG A 15 19.73 10.95 0.62
N ASP A 16 19.86 9.62 0.65
CA ASP A 16 19.55 8.79 1.82
C ASP A 16 18.15 9.05 2.41
N ASN A 17 17.16 9.28 1.53
CA ASN A 17 15.79 9.67 1.88
C ASN A 17 15.68 10.96 2.71
N GLY A 18 16.59 11.92 2.51
CA GLY A 18 16.59 13.21 3.18
C GLY A 18 17.00 14.34 2.26
N MET A 19 16.59 15.55 2.62
CA MET A 19 17.01 16.77 1.95
C MET A 19 18.29 17.29 2.60
N HIS A 20 19.34 17.46 1.81
CA HIS A 20 20.61 18.01 2.26
C HIS A 20 20.79 19.42 1.72
N VAL A 21 20.97 20.37 2.63
CA VAL A 21 21.29 21.76 2.30
C VAL A 21 22.78 21.98 2.46
N TRP A 22 23.42 22.46 1.40
CA TRP A 22 24.83 22.82 1.38
C TRP A 22 24.97 24.16 0.64
N ALA A 23 26.18 24.68 0.45
CA ALA A 23 26.34 25.96 -0.25
C ALA A 23 27.66 26.05 -1.02
N TRP A 24 27.65 26.86 -2.07
CA TRP A 24 28.71 27.00 -3.06
C TRP A 24 28.90 28.46 -3.46
N ASP A 25 30.14 28.91 -3.64
CA ASP A 25 30.47 30.28 -4.08
C ASP A 25 30.93 30.37 -5.55
N GLY A 26 30.84 29.27 -6.30
CA GLY A 26 31.39 29.14 -7.65
C GLY A 26 32.73 28.41 -7.71
N GLU A 27 33.51 28.42 -6.61
CA GLU A 27 34.83 27.81 -6.54
C GLU A 27 34.95 26.71 -5.48
N ARG A 28 34.30 26.88 -4.32
CA ARG A 28 34.48 26.07 -3.12
C ARG A 28 33.19 25.91 -2.32
N PRO A 29 33.06 24.81 -1.56
CA PRO A 29 31.92 24.62 -0.69
C PRO A 29 32.03 25.52 0.55
N ALA A 30 30.89 25.99 1.04
CA ALA A 30 30.84 26.79 2.26
C ALA A 30 31.32 25.99 3.48
N PRO A 31 31.99 26.65 4.45
CA PRO A 31 32.36 26.01 5.70
C PRO A 31 31.12 25.69 6.55
N ALA A 32 31.18 24.65 7.37
CA ALA A 32 30.08 24.22 8.22
C ALA A 32 29.51 25.34 9.13
N GLY A 33 30.36 26.23 9.63
CA GLY A 33 29.93 27.37 10.45
C GLY A 33 29.04 28.37 9.71
N TRP A 34 29.21 28.50 8.39
CA TRP A 34 28.31 29.29 7.56
C TRP A 34 26.95 28.59 7.44
N LEU A 35 26.94 27.29 7.13
CA LEU A 35 25.71 26.51 6.96
C LEU A 35 24.86 26.45 8.24
N LEU A 36 25.48 26.21 9.39
CA LEU A 36 24.77 26.13 10.67
C LEU A 36 24.11 27.46 11.06
N ARG A 37 24.63 28.61 10.60
CA ARG A 37 24.00 29.91 10.83
C ARG A 37 22.82 30.17 9.89
N ARG A 38 22.79 29.51 8.73
CA ARG A 38 21.84 29.79 7.64
C ARG A 38 20.71 28.78 7.52
N VAL A 39 20.94 27.53 7.91
CA VAL A 39 19.96 26.44 7.75
C VAL A 39 19.16 26.18 9.02
N ARG A 40 19.68 26.57 10.20
CA ARG A 40 18.95 26.36 11.46
C ARG A 40 17.72 27.26 11.54
N PRO A 41 16.52 26.72 11.78
CA PRO A 41 15.35 27.54 12.03
C PRO A 41 15.53 28.36 13.31
N PRO A 42 15.09 29.63 13.35
CA PRO A 42 15.09 30.42 14.57
C PRO A 42 14.23 29.74 15.63
N GLY A 43 14.80 29.48 16.82
CA GLY A 43 14.10 28.86 17.96
C GLY A 43 14.22 27.34 18.09
N ALA A 44 14.94 26.65 17.20
CA ALA A 44 15.19 25.22 17.32
C ALA A 44 15.99 24.89 18.61
N ARG A 45 15.30 24.37 19.64
CA ARG A 45 15.95 23.75 20.81
C ARG A 45 16.61 22.43 20.38
N SER A 46 17.81 22.18 20.89
CA SER A 46 18.64 21.02 20.58
C SER A 46 18.00 19.71 21.06
N SER A 47 17.06 19.16 20.30
CA SER A 47 16.62 17.77 20.50
C SER A 47 16.70 17.00 19.17
N SER A 48 17.88 16.41 18.96
CA SER A 48 18.15 15.09 18.36
C SER A 48 17.53 14.65 17.02
N ALA A 49 16.83 15.48 16.24
CA ALA A 49 16.29 15.02 14.94
C ALA A 49 16.24 16.06 13.80
N THR A 50 16.54 17.34 14.05
CA THR A 50 16.13 18.44 13.16
C THR A 50 17.19 18.91 12.16
N SER A 51 18.46 18.56 12.34
CA SER A 51 19.54 18.99 11.44
C SER A 51 20.85 18.29 11.79
N ASP A 52 21.23 17.27 11.03
CA ASP A 52 22.54 16.61 11.21
C ASP A 52 23.56 17.20 10.25
N LEU A 53 24.67 17.70 10.79
CA LEU A 53 25.80 18.13 9.98
C LEU A 53 26.48 16.87 9.43
N THR A 54 26.47 16.72 8.12
CA THR A 54 27.06 15.58 7.40
C THR A 54 28.01 16.09 6.31
N ARG A 55 28.74 15.17 5.68
CA ARG A 55 29.50 15.49 4.45
C ARG A 55 28.87 14.78 3.27
N LEU A 56 28.74 15.49 2.17
CA LEU A 56 28.34 14.95 0.87
C LEU A 56 29.51 15.01 -0.09
N THR A 57 29.60 14.01 -0.95
CA THR A 57 30.44 14.08 -2.16
C THR A 57 29.53 14.55 -3.28
N ILE A 58 29.89 15.66 -3.91
CA ILE A 58 29.06 16.31 -4.92
C ILE A 58 29.78 16.27 -6.25
N ASP A 59 29.05 15.87 -7.29
CA ASP A 59 29.45 16.01 -8.68
C ASP A 59 28.86 17.32 -9.21
N VAL A 60 29.68 18.35 -9.32
CA VAL A 60 29.28 19.63 -9.92
C VAL A 60 29.76 19.61 -11.37
N HIS A 61 28.86 19.81 -12.33
CA HIS A 61 29.18 19.78 -13.75
C HIS A 61 30.42 20.65 -14.06
N GLY A 62 31.49 20.00 -14.55
CA GLY A 62 32.74 20.66 -14.94
C GLY A 62 33.77 20.84 -13.81
N ALA A 63 33.49 20.39 -12.59
CA ALA A 63 34.43 20.43 -11.47
C ALA A 63 34.79 19.01 -10.97
N PRO A 64 35.98 18.81 -10.39
CA PRO A 64 36.30 17.55 -9.73
C PRO A 64 35.34 17.29 -8.57
N ARG A 65 34.99 16.01 -8.36
CA ARG A 65 34.15 15.57 -7.22
C ARG A 65 34.68 16.16 -5.93
N THR A 66 33.86 16.97 -5.28
CA THR A 66 34.26 17.76 -4.10
C THR A 66 33.42 17.35 -2.90
N SER A 67 34.05 17.28 -1.73
CA SER A 67 33.34 17.05 -0.47
C SER A 67 32.85 18.37 0.10
N ALA A 68 31.55 18.50 0.35
CA ALA A 68 30.94 19.66 0.99
C ALA A 68 30.35 19.29 2.35
N SER A 69 30.40 20.23 3.29
CA SER A 69 29.57 20.15 4.48
C SER A 69 28.12 20.33 4.08
N SER A 70 27.21 19.59 4.69
CA SER A 70 25.77 19.71 4.45
C SER A 70 25.00 19.56 5.75
N VAL A 71 23.80 20.14 5.78
CA VAL A 71 22.84 19.94 6.86
C VAL A 71 21.72 19.07 6.31
N ARG A 72 21.54 17.87 6.86
CA ARG A 72 20.40 17.01 6.54
C ARG A 72 19.18 17.50 7.30
N LEU A 73 18.13 17.88 6.58
CA LEU A 73 16.83 18.22 7.14
C LEU A 73 15.89 17.03 7.03
N ASP A 74 15.12 16.78 8.10
CA ASP A 74 13.91 15.98 7.97
C ASP A 74 12.91 16.72 7.06
N VAL A 75 11.97 15.98 6.48
CA VAL A 75 11.11 16.52 5.42
C VAL A 75 10.16 17.63 5.93
N ALA A 76 9.75 17.60 7.20
CA ALA A 76 8.92 18.67 7.76
C ALA A 76 9.75 19.95 7.94
N SER A 77 10.98 19.82 8.46
CA SER A 77 11.94 20.92 8.54
C SER A 77 12.34 21.44 7.16
N ALA A 78 12.43 20.56 6.16
CA ALA A 78 12.73 20.90 4.77
C ALA A 78 11.66 21.82 4.17
N VAL A 79 10.38 21.47 4.32
CA VAL A 79 9.27 22.30 3.82
C VAL A 79 9.26 23.67 4.50
N SER A 80 9.42 23.70 5.83
CA SER A 80 9.49 24.97 6.57
C SER A 80 10.69 25.83 6.13
N TRP A 81 11.85 25.21 5.92
CA TRP A 81 13.06 25.91 5.49
C TRP A 81 12.90 26.46 4.07
N LEU A 82 12.37 25.67 3.13
CA LEU A 82 12.11 26.10 1.75
C LEU A 82 11.13 27.29 1.71
N GLY A 83 10.05 27.24 2.48
CA GLY A 83 9.07 28.34 2.55
C GLY A 83 9.69 29.65 3.05
N ALA A 84 10.53 29.58 4.08
CA ALA A 84 11.23 30.75 4.61
C ALA A 84 12.32 31.26 3.65
N HIS A 85 13.10 30.34 3.06
CA HIS A 85 14.24 30.68 2.22
C HIS A 85 13.83 31.26 0.86
N LEU A 86 12.77 30.76 0.25
CA LEU A 86 12.25 31.26 -1.03
C LEU A 86 11.55 32.62 -0.92
N GLY A 87 11.08 32.97 0.29
CA GLY A 87 10.47 34.27 0.57
C GLY A 87 11.48 35.38 0.88
N ASP A 88 12.75 35.03 1.07
CA ASP A 88 13.80 35.97 1.45
C ASP A 88 14.47 36.57 0.20
N THR A 89 14.14 37.84 -0.07
CA THR A 89 14.65 38.59 -1.23
C THR A 89 16.11 39.03 -1.08
N GLU A 90 16.72 38.89 0.10
CA GLU A 90 18.12 39.31 0.32
C GLU A 90 19.14 38.27 -0.17
N HIS A 91 18.70 37.07 -0.58
CA HIS A 91 19.58 35.96 -0.90
C HIS A 91 19.33 35.40 -2.31
N GLU A 92 20.42 35.18 -3.05
CA GLU A 92 20.34 34.43 -4.30
C GLU A 92 19.87 33.00 -4.00
N THR A 93 18.70 32.66 -4.54
CA THR A 93 18.13 31.32 -4.44
C THR A 93 18.68 30.49 -5.60
N SER A 94 19.23 29.31 -5.32
CA SER A 94 19.67 28.41 -6.40
C SER A 94 18.50 27.77 -7.13
N GLU A 95 18.73 27.34 -8.37
CA GLU A 95 17.77 26.54 -9.15
C GLU A 95 17.36 25.26 -8.41
N SER A 96 18.28 24.62 -7.68
CA SER A 96 17.95 23.43 -6.87
C SER A 96 16.99 23.77 -5.74
N ALA A 97 17.20 24.86 -5.00
CA ALA A 97 16.28 25.29 -3.96
C ALA A 97 14.90 25.70 -4.52
N ILE A 98 14.84 26.38 -5.67
CA ILE A 98 13.58 26.72 -6.36
C ILE A 98 12.83 25.44 -6.73
N TRP A 99 13.52 24.47 -7.31
CA TRP A 99 12.94 23.20 -7.72
C TRP A 99 12.36 22.41 -6.53
N PHE A 100 13.11 22.26 -5.43
CA PHE A 100 12.59 21.63 -4.21
C PHE A 100 11.41 22.41 -3.62
N GLY A 101 11.42 23.74 -3.76
CA GLY A 101 10.27 24.60 -3.44
C GLY A 101 9.01 24.21 -4.21
N GLN A 102 9.12 24.02 -5.52
CA GLN A 102 8.02 23.60 -6.38
C GLN A 102 7.50 22.21 -6.01
N VAL A 103 8.40 21.27 -5.68
CA VAL A 103 8.03 19.94 -5.15
C VAL A 103 7.25 20.08 -3.84
N GLY A 104 7.73 20.91 -2.91
CA GLY A 104 7.04 21.19 -1.65
C GLY A 104 5.65 21.81 -1.84
N VAL A 105 5.51 22.75 -2.79
CA VAL A 105 4.22 23.36 -3.14
C VAL A 105 3.27 22.32 -3.74
N LEU A 106 3.73 21.45 -4.64
CA LEU A 106 2.92 20.38 -5.20
C LEU A 106 2.43 19.43 -4.09
N ALA A 107 3.34 18.96 -3.22
CA ALA A 107 2.99 18.08 -2.12
C ALA A 107 1.98 18.72 -1.16
N ALA A 108 2.18 20.00 -0.79
CA ALA A 108 1.23 20.73 0.06
C ALA A 108 -0.15 20.87 -0.60
N ARG A 109 -0.21 21.11 -1.92
CA ARG A 109 -1.49 21.15 -2.67
C ARG A 109 -2.19 19.79 -2.65
N LEU A 110 -1.46 18.69 -2.85
CA LEU A 110 -2.01 17.34 -2.79
C LEU A 110 -2.59 17.04 -1.41
N VAL A 111 -1.85 17.34 -0.34
CA VAL A 111 -2.30 17.14 1.04
C VAL A 111 -3.52 18.01 1.36
N ASN A 112 -3.48 19.30 1.04
CA ASN A 112 -4.61 20.20 1.30
C ASN A 112 -5.87 19.84 0.49
N ALA A 113 -5.70 19.22 -0.68
CA ALA A 113 -6.80 18.73 -1.50
C ALA A 113 -7.30 17.32 -1.08
N GLY A 114 -6.70 16.69 -0.06
CA GLY A 114 -7.05 15.32 0.34
C GLY A 114 -6.65 14.25 -0.68
N ARG A 115 -5.71 14.55 -1.57
CA ARG A 115 -5.28 13.67 -2.68
C ARG A 115 -4.13 12.76 -2.27
N PHE A 116 -4.37 11.96 -1.24
CA PHE A 116 -3.42 10.99 -0.71
C PHE A 116 -4.14 9.80 -0.10
N LEU A 117 -3.43 8.67 -0.02
CA LEU A 117 -3.98 7.42 0.45
C LEU A 117 -2.97 6.68 1.33
N PRO A 118 -3.43 5.93 2.35
CA PRO A 118 -2.55 5.09 3.13
C PRO A 118 -2.21 3.82 2.36
N VAL A 119 -0.96 3.38 2.47
CA VAL A 119 -0.48 2.10 1.94
C VAL A 119 0.32 1.37 3.00
N VAL A 120 0.27 0.03 2.93
CA VAL A 120 1.17 -0.84 3.68
C VAL A 120 2.11 -1.50 2.69
N THR A 121 3.41 -1.32 2.87
CA THR A 121 4.44 -1.92 2.02
C THR A 121 5.53 -2.56 2.88
N THR A 122 6.48 -3.24 2.24
CA THR A 122 7.64 -3.82 2.91
C THR A 122 8.89 -3.02 2.51
N GLU A 123 9.57 -2.41 3.47
CA GLU A 123 10.84 -1.73 3.30
C GLU A 123 11.89 -2.41 4.19
N HIS A 124 13.01 -2.88 3.61
CA HIS A 124 14.08 -3.56 4.36
C HIS A 124 13.54 -4.67 5.29
N GLU A 125 12.68 -5.54 4.74
CA GLU A 125 12.01 -6.65 5.47
C GLU A 125 11.05 -6.23 6.60
N ARG A 126 10.82 -4.93 6.78
CA ARG A 126 9.87 -4.39 7.76
C ARG A 126 8.59 -3.92 7.09
N LEU A 127 7.45 -4.29 7.65
CA LEU A 127 6.16 -3.70 7.27
C LEU A 127 6.16 -2.23 7.67
N VAL A 128 5.83 -1.35 6.72
CA VAL A 128 5.73 0.08 6.93
C VAL A 128 4.39 0.60 6.41
N ALA A 129 3.81 1.56 7.13
CA ALA A 129 2.64 2.30 6.67
C ALA A 129 3.08 3.69 6.19
N ARG A 130 2.65 4.08 4.99
CA ARG A 130 2.94 5.40 4.40
C ARG A 130 1.71 6.06 3.82
N TRP A 131 1.73 7.39 3.77
CA TRP A 131 0.84 8.12 2.88
C TRP A 131 1.52 8.28 1.52
N VAL A 132 0.79 7.96 0.46
CA VAL A 132 1.23 8.16 -0.92
C VAL A 132 0.25 9.09 -1.64
N PRO A 133 0.72 9.91 -2.58
CA PRO A 133 -0.16 10.78 -3.36
C PRO A 133 -1.08 9.98 -4.28
N ALA A 134 -2.33 10.43 -4.40
CA ALA A 134 -3.30 9.92 -5.36
C ALA A 134 -3.18 10.72 -6.68
N LEU A 135 -2.28 10.27 -7.55
CA LEU A 135 -1.95 10.92 -8.83
C LEU A 135 -2.84 10.39 -9.96
N ASP A 136 -3.60 11.28 -10.58
CA ASP A 136 -4.25 11.02 -11.88
C ASP A 136 -3.31 11.40 -13.03
N THR A 137 -3.74 11.19 -14.28
CA THR A 137 -2.93 11.48 -15.48
C THR A 137 -2.36 12.91 -15.52
N PRO A 138 -3.14 13.98 -15.25
CA PRO A 138 -2.59 15.33 -15.17
C PRO A 138 -1.53 15.52 -14.09
N LEU A 139 -1.73 14.94 -12.89
CA LEU A 139 -0.75 15.02 -11.81
C LEU A 139 0.51 14.21 -12.09
N MET A 140 0.39 13.06 -12.75
CA MET A 140 1.55 12.29 -13.22
C MET A 140 2.39 13.10 -14.21
N ALA A 141 1.74 13.74 -15.19
CA ALA A 141 2.42 14.63 -16.14
C ALA A 141 3.12 15.82 -15.46
N ALA A 142 2.55 16.36 -14.38
CA ALA A 142 3.19 17.41 -13.58
C ALA A 142 4.45 16.92 -12.85
N VAL A 143 4.42 15.70 -12.30
CA VAL A 143 5.61 15.08 -11.69
C VAL A 143 6.70 14.81 -12.72
N GLU A 144 6.33 14.36 -13.92
CA GLU A 144 7.28 14.18 -15.04
C GLU A 144 7.87 15.50 -15.54
N ALA A 145 7.07 16.58 -15.56
CA ALA A 145 7.57 17.91 -15.88
C ALA A 145 8.59 18.39 -14.83
N LEU A 146 8.32 18.15 -13.55
CA LEU A 146 9.29 18.42 -12.47
C LEU A 146 10.56 17.59 -12.64
N GLN A 147 10.45 16.31 -12.98
CA GLN A 147 11.61 15.44 -13.22
C GLN A 147 12.49 15.94 -14.38
N ARG A 148 11.89 16.46 -15.45
CA ARG A 148 12.63 17.04 -16.59
C ARG A 148 13.27 18.39 -16.26
N ALA A 149 12.65 19.16 -15.36
CA ALA A 149 13.16 20.46 -14.93
C ALA A 149 14.20 20.35 -13.80
N ALA A 150 14.43 19.17 -13.24
CA ALA A 150 15.31 18.98 -12.09
C ALA A 150 16.77 19.30 -12.43
N PRO A 151 17.42 20.25 -11.74
CA PRO A 151 18.86 20.45 -11.85
C PRO A 151 19.59 19.16 -11.47
N GLY A 152 20.67 18.81 -12.19
CA GLY A 152 21.39 17.53 -11.99
C GLY A 152 21.87 17.29 -10.56
N VAL A 153 22.10 18.36 -9.80
CA VAL A 153 22.52 18.32 -8.39
C VAL A 153 21.44 17.85 -7.42
N CYS A 154 20.17 17.77 -7.85
CA CYS A 154 19.05 17.39 -6.99
C CYS A 154 18.99 15.89 -6.70
N HIS A 155 19.51 15.03 -7.59
CA HIS A 155 19.23 13.58 -7.59
C HIS A 155 20.45 12.66 -7.44
N ASP A 156 21.67 13.19 -7.31
CA ASP A 156 22.91 12.39 -7.23
C ASP A 156 23.01 11.26 -8.29
N GLY A 157 22.37 11.47 -9.45
CA GLY A 157 22.32 10.50 -10.57
C GLY A 157 21.26 9.40 -10.47
N GLU A 158 20.34 9.42 -9.51
CA GLU A 158 19.29 8.39 -9.36
C GLU A 158 18.07 8.68 -10.26
N PRO A 159 17.78 7.84 -11.28
CA PRO A 159 16.61 8.01 -12.14
C PRO A 159 15.30 7.78 -11.37
N GLY A 160 14.27 8.58 -11.63
CA GLY A 160 12.96 8.43 -10.97
C GLY A 160 12.88 9.00 -9.54
N ALA A 161 13.96 9.62 -9.06
CA ALA A 161 14.03 10.21 -7.73
C ALA A 161 12.94 11.26 -7.46
N THR A 162 12.46 12.01 -8.47
CA THR A 162 11.43 13.04 -8.25
C THR A 162 10.14 12.46 -7.67
N ARG A 163 9.66 11.32 -8.19
CA ARG A 163 8.43 10.70 -7.67
C ARG A 163 8.60 10.26 -6.23
N SER A 164 9.73 9.62 -5.92
CA SER A 164 10.09 9.26 -4.55
C SER A 164 10.14 10.49 -3.63
N ILE A 165 10.73 11.60 -4.07
CA ILE A 165 10.76 12.85 -3.28
C ILE A 165 9.34 13.37 -3.03
N VAL A 166 8.49 13.43 -4.06
CA VAL A 166 7.09 13.84 -3.90
C VAL A 166 6.35 12.96 -2.90
N ASP A 167 6.50 11.63 -2.99
CA ASP A 167 5.89 10.67 -2.07
C ASP A 167 6.34 10.93 -0.63
N ARG A 168 7.63 11.22 -0.42
CA ARG A 168 8.21 11.51 0.91
C ARG A 168 7.73 12.85 1.48
N PHE A 169 7.59 13.87 0.63
CA PHE A 169 7.01 15.16 1.03
C PHE A 169 5.55 15.02 1.44
N VAL A 170 4.74 14.28 0.68
CA VAL A 170 3.34 14.00 1.03
C VAL A 170 3.25 13.20 2.33
N ASP A 171 4.03 12.12 2.48
CA ASP A 171 4.07 11.30 3.69
C ASP A 171 4.39 12.12 4.95
N ALA A 172 5.41 12.97 4.87
CA ALA A 172 5.82 13.80 5.99
C ALA A 172 4.80 14.90 6.33
N LEU A 173 4.20 15.54 5.33
CA LEU A 173 3.18 16.58 5.52
C LEU A 173 1.91 16.01 6.17
N CYS A 174 1.43 14.85 5.71
CA CYS A 174 0.30 14.16 6.33
C CYS A 174 0.59 13.83 7.81
N ARG A 175 1.75 13.25 8.10
CA ARG A 175 2.18 12.96 9.49
C ARG A 175 2.28 14.23 10.34
N HIS A 176 2.76 15.33 9.77
CA HIS A 176 2.84 16.60 10.47
C HIS A 176 1.44 17.13 10.83
N GLN A 177 0.50 17.16 9.88
CA GLN A 177 -0.88 17.59 10.14
C GLN A 177 -1.59 16.72 11.19
N LEU A 178 -1.39 15.40 11.15
CA LEU A 178 -1.95 14.49 12.16
C LEU A 178 -1.36 14.75 13.56
N ARG A 179 -0.05 15.03 13.66
CA ARG A 179 0.59 15.37 14.93
C ARG A 179 0.11 16.72 15.48
N GLU A 180 0.05 17.75 14.63
CA GLU A 180 -0.41 19.10 15.01
C GLU A 180 -1.87 19.09 15.48
N SER A 181 -2.72 18.24 14.88
CA SER A 181 -4.11 18.07 15.30
C SER A 181 -4.29 17.19 16.55
N GLY A 182 -3.22 16.60 17.09
CA GLY A 182 -3.29 15.68 18.22
C GLY A 182 -4.04 14.39 17.89
N TRP A 183 -4.12 14.03 16.60
CA TRP A 183 -4.89 12.88 16.15
C TRP A 183 -4.28 11.56 16.65
N HIS A 184 -5.15 10.61 17.02
CA HIS A 184 -4.75 9.27 17.38
C HIS A 184 -5.78 8.24 16.86
N PRO A 185 -5.35 7.06 16.41
CA PRO A 185 -6.27 6.02 16.00
C PRO A 185 -7.11 5.53 17.18
N HIS A 186 -8.42 5.41 16.96
CA HIS A 186 -9.34 4.78 17.90
C HIS A 186 -10.03 3.61 17.20
N ALA A 187 -10.03 2.43 17.84
CA ALA A 187 -10.80 1.29 17.37
C ALA A 187 -11.51 0.62 18.56
N PRO A 188 -12.83 0.42 18.50
CA PRO A 188 -13.54 -0.37 19.49
C PRO A 188 -13.27 -1.86 19.24
N GLY A 189 -12.64 -2.55 20.19
CA GLY A 189 -12.47 -4.01 20.13
C GLY A 189 -11.03 -4.48 20.35
N ARG A 190 -10.88 -5.79 20.56
CA ARG A 190 -9.59 -6.46 20.79
C ARG A 190 -9.25 -7.53 19.75
N ASP A 191 -10.09 -7.71 18.74
CA ASP A 191 -9.81 -8.65 17.65
C ASP A 191 -8.61 -8.22 16.81
N ALA A 192 -8.04 -9.18 16.08
CA ALA A 192 -6.83 -9.01 15.30
C ALA A 192 -6.99 -7.94 14.20
N ALA A 193 -8.17 -7.81 13.59
CA ALA A 193 -8.42 -6.83 12.52
C ALA A 193 -8.41 -5.41 13.06
N ASN A 194 -9.06 -5.18 14.21
CA ASN A 194 -9.04 -3.89 14.89
C ASN A 194 -7.65 -3.54 15.42
N ARG A 195 -6.89 -4.52 15.92
CA ARG A 195 -5.48 -4.31 16.31
C ARG A 195 -4.61 -3.93 15.11
N ALA A 196 -4.75 -4.62 13.98
CA ALA A 196 -4.04 -4.29 12.75
C ALA A 196 -4.34 -2.87 12.27
N ARG A 197 -5.62 -2.44 12.30
CA ARG A 197 -6.01 -1.05 11.99
C ARG A 197 -5.30 -0.07 12.91
N VAL A 198 -5.37 -0.27 14.23
CA VAL A 198 -4.72 0.63 15.20
C VAL A 198 -3.20 0.70 14.97
N ASP A 199 -2.54 -0.43 14.73
CA ASP A 199 -1.08 -0.46 14.53
C ASP A 199 -0.68 0.24 13.22
N VAL A 200 -1.39 0.00 12.11
CA VAL A 200 -1.18 0.70 10.82
C VAL A 200 -1.41 2.20 10.96
N PHE A 201 -2.55 2.60 11.52
CA PHE A 201 -2.89 4.02 11.65
C PHE A 201 -2.03 4.77 12.67
N ARG A 202 -1.53 4.08 13.70
CA ARG A 202 -0.52 4.64 14.60
C ARG A 202 0.77 4.91 13.84
N ALA A 203 1.25 3.93 13.08
CA ALA A 203 2.44 4.08 12.24
C ALA A 203 2.29 5.22 11.21
N LEU A 204 1.09 5.46 10.67
CA LEU A 204 0.80 6.59 9.77
C LEU A 204 0.81 7.97 10.46
N GLY A 205 0.60 8.03 11.78
CA GLY A 205 0.58 9.27 12.54
C GLY A 205 1.93 9.66 13.16
N THR A 206 2.88 8.73 13.24
CA THR A 206 4.20 8.94 13.87
C THR A 206 5.29 9.29 12.86
N SER A 207 6.49 9.68 13.33
CA SER A 207 7.66 9.86 12.45
C SER A 207 8.27 8.54 11.99
N ASP A 208 8.16 7.48 12.79
CA ASP A 208 8.53 6.11 12.36
C ASP A 208 7.35 5.49 11.60
N PRO A 209 7.53 5.09 10.32
CA PRO A 209 6.52 4.41 9.53
C PRO A 209 6.40 2.91 9.85
N GLY A 210 7.27 2.37 10.71
CA GLY A 210 7.32 0.94 11.05
C GLY A 210 6.07 0.44 11.76
N ILE A 211 5.53 -0.67 11.27
CA ILE A 211 4.41 -1.37 11.90
C ILE A 211 4.99 -2.45 12.81
N THR A 212 4.86 -2.26 14.12
CA THR A 212 5.22 -3.28 15.12
C THR A 212 3.96 -4.00 15.57
N THR A 213 3.77 -5.25 15.15
CA THR A 213 2.56 -6.02 15.47
C THR A 213 2.83 -7.52 15.56
N SER A 214 2.04 -8.23 16.39
CA SER A 214 1.94 -9.69 16.38
C SER A 214 0.92 -10.21 15.35
N HIS A 215 0.12 -9.33 14.73
CA HIS A 215 -0.98 -9.70 13.82
C HIS A 215 -0.62 -9.48 12.35
N GLN A 216 0.53 -10.01 11.90
CA GLN A 216 1.06 -9.76 10.56
C GLN A 216 0.08 -10.10 9.44
N ARG A 217 -0.66 -11.21 9.54
CA ARG A 217 -1.69 -11.60 8.55
C ARG A 217 -2.78 -10.52 8.44
N ALA A 218 -3.32 -10.07 9.57
CA ALA A 218 -4.36 -9.03 9.57
C ALA A 218 -3.87 -7.70 8.99
N VAL A 219 -2.61 -7.32 9.24
CA VAL A 219 -1.99 -6.14 8.60
C VAL A 219 -1.84 -6.31 7.10
N ARG A 220 -1.45 -7.51 6.62
CA ARG A 220 -1.37 -7.79 5.17
C ARG A 220 -2.74 -7.75 4.51
N CYS A 221 -3.78 -8.32 5.13
CA CYS A 221 -5.15 -8.24 4.63
C CYS A 221 -5.64 -6.78 4.56
N LEU A 222 -5.37 -5.98 5.60
CA LEU A 222 -5.68 -4.55 5.58
C LEU A 222 -4.88 -3.83 4.49
N GLY A 223 -3.59 -4.14 4.33
CA GLY A 223 -2.74 -3.59 3.27
C GLY A 223 -3.29 -3.88 1.88
N ALA A 224 -3.74 -5.11 1.61
CA ALA A 224 -4.38 -5.48 0.35
C ALA A 224 -5.68 -4.69 0.13
N SER A 225 -6.51 -4.51 1.16
CA SER A 225 -7.73 -3.69 1.07
C SER A 225 -7.44 -2.21 0.78
N LEU A 226 -6.39 -1.65 1.40
CA LEU A 226 -5.94 -0.28 1.14
C LEU A 226 -5.40 -0.14 -0.29
N ASP A 227 -4.64 -1.12 -0.77
CA ASP A 227 -4.13 -1.12 -2.14
C ASP A 227 -5.26 -1.17 -3.17
N ARG A 228 -6.29 -1.99 -2.94
CA ARG A 228 -7.51 -1.98 -3.78
C ARG A 228 -8.14 -0.59 -3.84
N THR A 229 -8.30 0.08 -2.70
CA THR A 229 -8.84 1.45 -2.67
C THR A 229 -7.96 2.42 -3.47
N ARG A 230 -6.64 2.25 -3.38
CA ARG A 230 -5.68 3.06 -4.14
C ARG A 230 -5.81 2.86 -5.64
N ARG A 231 -5.81 1.60 -6.09
CA ARG A 231 -5.95 1.26 -7.51
C ARG A 231 -7.25 1.80 -8.11
N ARG A 232 -8.36 1.65 -7.38
CA ARG A 232 -9.66 2.21 -7.78
C ARG A 232 -9.61 3.74 -7.89
N SER A 233 -8.91 4.42 -6.97
CA SER A 233 -8.77 5.89 -7.03
C SER A 233 -7.96 6.38 -8.23
N SER A 234 -7.06 5.55 -8.77
CA SER A 234 -6.30 5.83 -9.98
C SER A 234 -7.02 5.38 -11.26
N GLY A 235 -8.26 4.88 -11.15
CA GLY A 235 -9.05 4.42 -12.28
C GLY A 235 -8.73 3.00 -12.74
N GLU A 236 -7.83 2.27 -12.04
CA GLU A 236 -7.57 0.86 -12.35
C GLU A 236 -8.75 -0.01 -11.89
N PRO A 237 -9.10 -1.06 -12.65
CA PRO A 237 -10.13 -2.01 -12.24
C PRO A 237 -9.66 -2.79 -11.02
N VAL A 238 -10.59 -2.98 -10.08
CA VAL A 238 -10.39 -3.80 -8.89
C VAL A 238 -11.39 -4.93 -8.95
N VAL A 239 -10.88 -6.09 -9.36
CA VAL A 239 -11.67 -7.31 -9.54
C VAL A 239 -11.15 -8.42 -8.63
N LEU A 240 -12.03 -9.34 -8.29
CA LEU A 240 -11.71 -10.56 -7.55
C LEU A 240 -11.96 -11.78 -8.45
N PRO A 241 -11.09 -12.79 -8.41
CA PRO A 241 -11.35 -14.06 -9.06
C PRO A 241 -12.44 -14.82 -8.33
N ARG A 242 -13.30 -15.51 -9.09
CA ARG A 242 -14.27 -16.46 -8.57
C ARG A 242 -14.41 -17.65 -9.52
N LEU A 243 -14.78 -18.80 -8.99
CA LEU A 243 -15.08 -20.00 -9.75
C LEU A 243 -16.59 -20.23 -9.82
N ARG A 244 -17.09 -20.68 -10.96
CA ARG A 244 -18.48 -21.07 -11.16
C ARG A 244 -18.56 -22.54 -11.53
N LEU A 245 -19.18 -23.33 -10.66
CA LEU A 245 -19.57 -24.69 -10.95
C LEU A 245 -20.86 -24.69 -11.77
N GLN A 246 -20.79 -25.25 -12.98
CA GLN A 246 -21.90 -25.40 -13.90
C GLN A 246 -22.30 -26.89 -13.96
N PRO A 247 -23.57 -27.23 -13.65
CA PRO A 247 -24.06 -28.58 -13.86
C PRO A 247 -24.10 -28.92 -15.34
N PRO A 248 -23.92 -30.19 -15.71
CA PRO A 248 -24.09 -30.64 -17.08
C PRO A 248 -25.55 -30.48 -17.52
N ASP A 249 -25.75 -30.25 -18.82
CA ASP A 249 -27.07 -30.20 -19.43
C ASP A 249 -27.71 -31.61 -19.50
N GLU A 250 -26.90 -32.64 -19.75
CA GLU A 250 -27.32 -34.05 -19.72
C GLU A 250 -26.61 -34.84 -18.59
N PRO A 251 -27.27 -35.82 -17.95
CA PRO A 251 -26.68 -36.56 -16.82
C PRO A 251 -25.38 -37.32 -17.11
N ALA A 252 -25.06 -37.54 -18.38
CA ALA A 252 -23.87 -38.26 -18.81
C ALA A 252 -22.70 -37.32 -19.19
N ASP A 253 -22.95 -36.01 -19.24
CA ASP A 253 -21.92 -35.02 -19.58
C ASP A 253 -21.13 -34.60 -18.33
N ASP A 254 -19.96 -34.03 -18.58
CA ASP A 254 -19.08 -33.51 -17.55
C ASP A 254 -19.60 -32.20 -16.95
N TRP A 255 -19.25 -31.98 -15.68
CA TRP A 255 -19.44 -30.70 -15.01
C TRP A 255 -18.35 -29.73 -15.44
N TRP A 256 -18.65 -28.44 -15.44
CA TRP A 256 -17.67 -27.41 -15.76
C TRP A 256 -17.38 -26.50 -14.57
N VAL A 257 -16.11 -26.22 -14.34
CA VAL A 257 -15.67 -25.18 -13.39
C VAL A 257 -15.07 -24.04 -14.19
N GLU A 258 -15.79 -22.93 -14.26
CA GLU A 258 -15.42 -21.75 -15.05
C GLU A 258 -14.78 -20.68 -14.16
N LEU A 259 -13.68 -20.09 -14.62
CA LEU A 259 -13.03 -18.97 -13.96
C LEU A 259 -13.65 -17.64 -14.42
N GLN A 260 -13.96 -16.77 -13.46
CA GLN A 260 -14.60 -15.48 -13.70
C GLN A 260 -13.91 -14.38 -12.90
N LEU A 261 -14.06 -13.14 -13.36
CA LEU A 261 -13.68 -11.93 -12.62
C LEU A 261 -14.93 -11.14 -12.28
N VAL A 262 -14.99 -10.62 -11.05
CA VAL A 262 -16.10 -9.80 -10.56
C VAL A 262 -15.57 -8.50 -9.96
N ASP A 263 -16.27 -7.38 -10.15
CA ASP A 263 -15.93 -6.11 -9.50
C ASP A 263 -16.09 -6.24 -7.97
N ASP A 264 -15.05 -5.87 -7.23
CA ASP A 264 -15.02 -5.91 -5.76
C ASP A 264 -16.07 -4.99 -5.11
N ALA A 265 -16.57 -3.96 -5.81
CA ALA A 265 -17.61 -3.05 -5.33
C ALA A 265 -19.01 -3.36 -5.87
N ASP A 266 -19.13 -4.11 -6.97
CA ASP A 266 -20.41 -4.45 -7.60
C ASP A 266 -20.40 -5.89 -8.13
N GLY A 267 -20.93 -6.81 -7.32
CA GLY A 267 -21.02 -8.23 -7.67
C GLY A 267 -21.83 -8.53 -8.94
N GLY A 268 -22.63 -7.57 -9.41
CA GLY A 268 -23.38 -7.66 -10.67
C GLY A 268 -22.53 -7.39 -11.91
N ARG A 269 -21.37 -6.75 -11.77
CA ARG A 269 -20.42 -6.50 -12.86
C ARG A 269 -19.34 -7.58 -12.88
N TRP A 270 -19.40 -8.45 -13.88
CA TRP A 270 -18.48 -9.57 -14.01
C TRP A 270 -18.32 -10.00 -15.47
N CYS A 271 -17.25 -10.73 -15.76
CA CYS A 271 -17.05 -11.41 -17.04
C CYS A 271 -16.34 -12.76 -16.82
N SER A 272 -16.42 -13.65 -17.82
CA SER A 272 -15.67 -14.91 -17.79
C SER A 272 -14.18 -14.66 -18.08
N ALA A 273 -13.32 -15.63 -17.74
CA ALA A 273 -11.92 -15.61 -18.18
C ALA A 273 -11.82 -15.67 -19.71
N ALA A 274 -12.71 -16.42 -20.37
CA ALA A 274 -12.80 -16.47 -21.84
C ALA A 274 -13.12 -15.10 -22.46
N ASP A 275 -13.97 -14.30 -21.81
CA ASP A 275 -14.25 -12.92 -22.21
C ASP A 275 -13.00 -12.04 -22.16
N VAL A 276 -12.17 -12.20 -21.12
CA VAL A 276 -10.91 -11.45 -20.98
C VAL A 276 -9.92 -11.84 -22.08
N TRP A 277 -9.70 -13.13 -22.30
CA TRP A 277 -8.78 -13.62 -23.34
C TRP A 277 -9.23 -13.24 -24.75
N SER A 278 -10.54 -13.16 -24.97
CA SER A 278 -11.14 -12.75 -26.25
C SER A 278 -11.36 -11.23 -26.36
N GLN A 279 -11.02 -10.46 -25.30
CA GLN A 279 -11.21 -9.01 -25.22
C GLN A 279 -12.62 -8.56 -25.59
N THR A 280 -13.63 -9.27 -25.09
CA THR A 280 -15.04 -8.97 -25.41
C THR A 280 -15.48 -7.63 -24.81
N PRO A 281 -16.58 -7.03 -25.29
CA PRO A 281 -17.11 -5.79 -24.70
C PRO A 281 -17.41 -5.90 -23.20
N LEU A 282 -17.72 -7.09 -22.68
CA LEU A 282 -17.92 -7.33 -21.24
C LEU A 282 -16.62 -7.18 -20.46
N ALA A 283 -15.52 -7.72 -20.98
CA ALA A 283 -14.19 -7.57 -20.36
C ALA A 283 -13.72 -6.11 -20.40
N VAL A 284 -13.97 -5.40 -21.50
CA VAL A 284 -13.65 -3.96 -21.60
C VAL A 284 -14.48 -3.13 -20.63
N ASP A 285 -15.79 -3.41 -20.48
CA ASP A 285 -16.63 -2.73 -19.50
C ASP A 285 -16.13 -2.97 -18.06
N LEU A 286 -15.79 -4.22 -17.73
CA LEU A 286 -15.25 -4.57 -16.41
C LEU A 286 -13.89 -3.92 -16.15
N ALA A 287 -13.03 -3.82 -17.17
CA ALA A 287 -11.74 -3.14 -17.08
C ALA A 287 -11.88 -1.61 -16.97
N GLY A 288 -13.00 -1.06 -17.44
CA GLY A 288 -13.28 0.37 -17.52
C GLY A 288 -12.60 1.07 -18.70
N ASP A 289 -11.48 0.51 -19.19
CA ASP A 289 -10.77 0.94 -20.40
C ASP A 289 -10.02 -0.26 -21.02
N VAL A 290 -9.78 -0.21 -22.34
CA VAL A 290 -9.00 -1.22 -23.07
C VAL A 290 -7.57 -1.30 -22.54
N GLU A 291 -6.97 -0.17 -22.13
CA GLU A 291 -5.62 -0.14 -21.56
C GLU A 291 -5.50 -0.98 -20.27
N HIS A 292 -6.61 -1.17 -19.55
CA HIS A 292 -6.65 -1.94 -18.31
C HIS A 292 -6.95 -3.43 -18.49
N LEU A 293 -7.15 -3.94 -19.71
CA LEU A 293 -7.35 -5.38 -19.94
C LEU A 293 -6.16 -6.21 -19.42
N VAL A 294 -4.93 -5.69 -19.55
CA VAL A 294 -3.72 -6.33 -19.02
C VAL A 294 -3.77 -6.57 -17.50
N VAL A 295 -4.51 -5.73 -16.78
CA VAL A 295 -4.73 -5.90 -15.33
C VAL A 295 -5.59 -7.13 -15.07
N LEU A 296 -6.69 -7.30 -15.83
CA LEU A 296 -7.57 -8.45 -15.70
C LEU A 296 -6.82 -9.75 -16.02
N GLU A 297 -6.03 -9.76 -17.09
CA GLU A 297 -5.17 -10.88 -17.46
C GLU A 297 -4.18 -11.26 -16.35
N GLY A 298 -3.55 -10.26 -15.73
CA GLY A 298 -2.64 -10.46 -14.60
C GLY A 298 -3.36 -11.11 -13.41
N VAL A 299 -4.54 -10.62 -13.05
CA VAL A 299 -5.36 -11.19 -11.97
C VAL A 299 -5.73 -12.65 -12.26
N LEU A 300 -6.09 -12.99 -13.51
CA LEU A 300 -6.39 -14.37 -13.89
C LEU A 300 -5.17 -15.29 -13.75
N ARG A 301 -4.00 -14.87 -14.21
CA ARG A 301 -2.76 -15.67 -14.10
C ARG A 301 -2.37 -15.90 -12.64
N ASP A 302 -2.48 -14.88 -11.81
CA ASP A 302 -2.22 -14.98 -10.38
C ASP A 302 -3.23 -15.92 -9.70
N ALA A 303 -4.51 -15.80 -10.05
CA ALA A 303 -5.58 -16.67 -9.53
C ALA A 303 -5.35 -18.13 -9.91
N VAL A 304 -5.04 -18.43 -11.17
CA VAL A 304 -4.74 -19.80 -11.63
C VAL A 304 -3.54 -20.38 -10.90
N SER A 305 -2.49 -19.59 -10.71
CA SER A 305 -1.29 -20.00 -9.97
C SER A 305 -1.60 -20.36 -8.51
N LEU A 306 -2.57 -19.68 -7.89
CA LEU A 306 -3.04 -19.99 -6.54
C LEU A 306 -3.96 -21.22 -6.53
N ILE A 307 -4.91 -21.30 -7.47
CA ILE A 307 -5.88 -22.40 -7.57
C ILE A 307 -5.16 -23.73 -7.75
N VAL A 308 -4.29 -23.85 -8.76
CA VAL A 308 -3.54 -25.10 -9.05
C VAL A 308 -2.65 -25.53 -7.87
N ARG A 309 -2.16 -24.58 -7.07
CA ARG A 309 -1.35 -24.91 -5.89
C ARG A 309 -2.19 -25.49 -4.73
N HIS A 310 -3.45 -25.10 -4.63
CA HIS A 310 -4.29 -25.37 -3.46
C HIS A 310 -5.45 -26.34 -3.72
N VAL A 311 -5.85 -26.50 -4.99
CA VAL A 311 -7.02 -27.28 -5.42
C VAL A 311 -6.58 -28.28 -6.49
N PRO A 312 -6.09 -29.47 -6.11
CA PRO A 312 -5.54 -30.45 -7.05
C PRO A 312 -6.52 -30.87 -8.17
N ALA A 313 -7.82 -30.85 -7.87
CA ALA A 313 -8.86 -31.16 -8.83
C ALA A 313 -8.92 -30.18 -10.02
N LEU A 314 -8.26 -29.03 -9.94
CA LEU A 314 -8.22 -28.00 -10.97
C LEU A 314 -6.81 -27.80 -11.56
N ASP A 315 -5.90 -28.78 -11.39
CA ASP A 315 -4.52 -28.68 -11.88
C ASP A 315 -4.44 -28.41 -13.38
N GLU A 316 -5.40 -28.92 -14.17
CA GLU A 316 -5.50 -28.72 -15.62
C GLU A 316 -5.64 -27.25 -16.02
N LEU A 317 -6.12 -26.35 -15.13
CA LEU A 317 -6.09 -24.90 -15.39
C LEU A 317 -4.66 -24.39 -15.61
N GLY A 318 -3.65 -25.04 -15.05
CA GLY A 318 -2.25 -24.63 -15.18
C GLY A 318 -1.62 -24.96 -16.53
N ASP A 319 -2.24 -25.86 -17.30
CA ASP A 319 -1.67 -26.37 -18.56
C ASP A 319 -2.02 -25.51 -19.77
N ASP A 320 -3.10 -24.73 -19.68
CA ASP A 320 -3.57 -23.85 -20.77
C ASP A 320 -2.84 -22.49 -20.76
N HIS A 321 -2.56 -21.97 -21.95
CA HIS A 321 -2.05 -20.61 -22.11
C HIS A 321 -3.13 -19.54 -21.87
N GLN A 322 -4.41 -19.91 -22.08
CA GLN A 322 -5.59 -19.07 -21.87
C GLN A 322 -6.59 -19.77 -20.95
N PRO A 323 -6.21 -19.99 -19.67
CA PRO A 323 -7.00 -20.79 -18.75
C PRO A 323 -8.35 -20.13 -18.48
N HIS A 324 -9.42 -20.88 -18.68
CA HIS A 324 -10.78 -20.35 -18.57
C HIS A 324 -11.78 -21.31 -17.93
N ALA A 325 -11.64 -22.62 -18.14
CA ALA A 325 -12.49 -23.61 -17.50
C ALA A 325 -11.81 -24.99 -17.42
N VAL A 326 -12.31 -25.86 -16.55
CA VAL A 326 -11.94 -27.28 -16.45
C VAL A 326 -13.20 -28.14 -16.49
N SER A 327 -13.11 -29.26 -17.20
CA SER A 327 -14.14 -30.30 -17.26
C SER A 327 -13.89 -31.31 -16.14
N LEU A 328 -14.93 -31.65 -15.38
CA LEU A 328 -14.87 -32.64 -14.30
C LEU A 328 -15.90 -33.74 -14.56
N ASP A 329 -15.43 -34.98 -14.61
CA ASP A 329 -16.34 -36.12 -14.59
C ASP A 329 -17.09 -36.21 -13.24
N LEU A 330 -18.05 -37.13 -13.12
CA LEU A 330 -18.86 -37.27 -11.92
C LEU A 330 -18.03 -37.60 -10.65
N ALA A 331 -16.96 -38.40 -10.79
CA ALA A 331 -16.13 -38.80 -9.67
C ALA A 331 -15.24 -37.64 -9.19
N ALA A 332 -14.62 -36.94 -10.13
CA ALA A 332 -13.84 -35.74 -9.88
C ALA A 332 -14.71 -34.61 -9.29
N THR A 333 -15.94 -34.45 -9.77
CA THR A 333 -16.90 -33.47 -9.25
C THR A 333 -17.26 -33.75 -7.78
N SER A 334 -17.48 -35.03 -7.42
CA SER A 334 -17.76 -35.38 -6.03
C SER A 334 -16.58 -35.02 -5.12
N ALA A 335 -15.37 -35.41 -5.50
CA ALA A 335 -14.17 -35.08 -4.74
C ALA A 335 -13.93 -33.56 -4.64
N PHE A 336 -14.17 -32.85 -5.74
CA PHE A 336 -14.10 -31.40 -5.79
C PHE A 336 -15.08 -30.75 -4.81
N LEU A 337 -16.34 -31.16 -4.78
CA LEU A 337 -17.35 -30.61 -3.87
C LEU A 337 -17.05 -30.87 -2.39
N ASP A 338 -16.35 -31.97 -2.08
CA ASP A 338 -16.01 -32.33 -0.70
C ASP A 338 -14.84 -31.50 -0.14
N GLU A 339 -13.81 -31.20 -0.95
CA GLU A 339 -12.57 -30.57 -0.47
C GLU A 339 -12.37 -29.12 -0.95
N ALA A 340 -12.73 -28.81 -2.20
CA ALA A 340 -12.41 -27.54 -2.83
C ALA A 340 -13.04 -26.32 -2.15
N PRO A 341 -14.28 -26.35 -1.61
CA PRO A 341 -14.85 -25.18 -0.95
C PRO A 341 -14.01 -24.66 0.22
N ASP A 342 -13.38 -25.55 1.00
CA ASP A 342 -12.50 -25.14 2.09
C ASP A 342 -11.15 -24.66 1.58
N GLN A 343 -10.56 -25.35 0.61
CA GLN A 343 -9.30 -24.95 -0.03
C GLN A 343 -9.40 -23.57 -0.69
N LEU A 344 -10.52 -23.28 -1.37
CA LEU A 344 -10.78 -22.00 -2.02
C LEU A 344 -11.00 -20.86 -1.00
N ARG A 345 -11.66 -21.13 0.14
CA ARG A 345 -11.77 -20.16 1.25
C ARG A 345 -10.42 -19.78 1.84
N GLU A 346 -9.46 -20.71 1.88
CA GLU A 346 -8.11 -20.42 2.40
C GLU A 346 -7.36 -19.39 1.55
N ILE A 347 -7.66 -19.35 0.24
CA ILE A 347 -7.06 -18.44 -0.74
C ILE A 347 -7.98 -17.28 -1.17
N ASP A 348 -9.12 -17.08 -0.50
CA ASP A 348 -10.06 -15.98 -0.74
C ASP A 348 -10.65 -15.96 -2.16
N ILE A 349 -10.93 -17.14 -2.72
CA ILE A 349 -11.61 -17.30 -4.02
C ILE A 349 -13.01 -17.87 -3.78
N ASP A 350 -14.04 -17.19 -4.28
CA ASP A 350 -15.41 -17.64 -4.13
C ASP A 350 -15.74 -18.78 -5.10
N LEU A 351 -16.45 -19.80 -4.62
CA LEU A 351 -17.10 -20.81 -5.46
C LEU A 351 -18.59 -20.55 -5.50
N ILE A 352 -19.12 -20.22 -6.68
CA ILE A 352 -20.56 -20.13 -6.92
C ILE A 352 -21.04 -21.37 -7.66
N GLY A 353 -22.22 -21.86 -7.31
CA GLY A 353 -22.82 -23.02 -7.95
C GLY A 353 -24.31 -23.11 -7.61
N PRO A 354 -24.99 -24.16 -8.09
CA PRO A 354 -26.40 -24.39 -7.76
C PRO A 354 -26.59 -24.37 -6.23
N GLU A 355 -27.52 -23.55 -5.73
CA GLU A 355 -27.72 -23.33 -4.28
C GLU A 355 -27.86 -24.62 -3.48
N ARG A 356 -28.51 -25.64 -4.08
CA ARG A 356 -28.74 -26.96 -3.47
C ARG A 356 -27.47 -27.77 -3.21
N LEU A 357 -26.38 -27.47 -3.91
CA LEU A 357 -25.08 -28.14 -3.75
C LEU A 357 -24.12 -27.34 -2.87
N MET A 358 -24.26 -26.01 -2.86
CA MET A 358 -23.38 -25.11 -2.10
C MET A 358 -23.82 -24.92 -0.65
N GLN A 359 -25.09 -25.21 -0.31
CA GLN A 359 -25.61 -25.14 1.07
C GLN A 359 -25.46 -26.47 1.82
N ALA A 360 -24.23 -26.83 2.21
CA ALA A 360 -24.00 -27.87 3.22
C ALA A 360 -23.74 -27.23 4.59
N THR A 361 -24.72 -26.50 5.14
CA THR A 361 -24.63 -26.08 6.54
C THR A 361 -25.12 -27.21 7.44
N VAL A 362 -24.23 -28.13 7.80
CA VAL A 362 -24.50 -29.07 8.89
C VAL A 362 -24.46 -28.26 10.20
N ARG A 363 -25.63 -27.81 10.65
CA ARG A 363 -25.78 -27.19 11.98
C ARG A 363 -25.82 -28.27 13.04
N VAL A 364 -24.66 -28.64 13.59
CA VAL A 364 -24.59 -29.51 14.77
C VAL A 364 -25.19 -28.75 15.96
N HIS A 365 -26.36 -29.20 16.42
CA HIS A 365 -26.97 -28.74 17.66
C HIS A 365 -26.59 -29.70 18.77
N ALA A 366 -25.65 -29.30 19.63
CA ALA A 366 -25.36 -30.01 20.86
C ALA A 366 -26.08 -29.34 22.03
N ALA A 367 -27.04 -30.04 22.63
CA ALA A 367 -27.69 -29.62 23.88
C ALA A 367 -27.15 -30.47 25.03
N ALA A 368 -26.43 -29.85 25.97
CA ALA A 368 -26.06 -30.50 27.22
C ALA A 368 -27.25 -30.46 28.18
N ARG A 369 -27.77 -31.62 28.57
CA ARG A 369 -28.76 -31.75 29.65
C ARG A 369 -28.06 -32.28 30.89
N ASP A 370 -28.38 -31.71 32.05
CA ASP A 370 -27.96 -32.28 33.33
C ASP A 370 -28.60 -33.67 33.47
N GLY A 371 -27.78 -34.70 33.71
CA GLY A 371 -28.28 -36.07 33.89
C GLY A 371 -29.28 -36.12 35.04
N THR A 372 -30.47 -36.64 34.77
CA THR A 372 -31.54 -36.79 35.76
C THR A 372 -31.21 -37.91 36.74
N ASP A 373 -30.40 -37.61 37.74
CA ASP A 373 -30.47 -38.26 39.04
C ASP A 373 -30.65 -37.16 40.09
N ALA A 374 -31.91 -36.93 40.44
CA ALA A 374 -32.30 -35.99 41.47
C ALA A 374 -31.85 -36.49 42.84
N HIS A 375 -30.81 -35.89 43.42
CA HIS A 375 -30.74 -35.50 44.84
C HIS A 375 -29.43 -34.73 45.08
N ASP A 376 -29.46 -33.42 44.87
CA ASP A 376 -28.90 -32.48 45.84
C ASP A 376 -29.32 -31.04 45.50
N ALA A 377 -30.00 -30.44 46.46
CA ALA A 377 -30.46 -29.06 46.42
C ALA A 377 -29.26 -28.12 46.60
N GLY A 378 -28.86 -27.41 45.53
CA GLY A 378 -27.80 -26.41 45.61
C GLY A 378 -27.23 -26.00 44.26
N ALA A 379 -28.09 -25.70 43.28
CA ALA A 379 -27.68 -25.36 41.92
C ALA A 379 -26.83 -24.07 41.87
N THR A 380 -25.52 -24.24 41.69
CA THR A 380 -24.66 -23.18 41.16
C THR A 380 -24.81 -23.23 39.64
N ARG A 381 -25.53 -22.27 39.04
CA ARG A 381 -25.58 -22.11 37.58
C ARG A 381 -24.15 -21.89 37.06
N GLY A 382 -23.57 -22.87 36.37
CA GLY A 382 -22.34 -22.65 35.60
C GLY A 382 -21.30 -23.77 35.56
N ARG A 383 -21.52 -24.95 36.16
CA ARG A 383 -20.61 -26.09 35.99
C ARG A 383 -21.37 -27.32 35.50
N LEU A 384 -21.04 -27.77 34.28
CA LEU A 384 -21.46 -29.06 33.73
C LEU A 384 -21.10 -30.16 34.74
N GLY A 385 -22.10 -30.90 35.20
CA GLY A 385 -21.90 -32.02 36.13
C GLY A 385 -21.05 -33.13 35.52
N ARG A 386 -20.47 -33.98 36.37
CA ARG A 386 -19.53 -35.07 36.02
C ARG A 386 -20.12 -36.17 35.10
N ARG A 387 -21.40 -36.03 34.72
CA ARG A 387 -22.16 -36.85 33.77
C ARG A 387 -23.07 -35.94 32.93
N ALA A 388 -22.48 -35.17 32.03
CA ALA A 388 -23.23 -34.55 30.94
C ALA A 388 -23.40 -35.60 29.83
N VAL A 389 -24.63 -35.91 29.45
CA VAL A 389 -24.92 -36.71 28.26
C VAL A 389 -25.01 -35.74 27.09
N VAL A 390 -24.16 -35.95 26.09
CA VAL A 390 -24.22 -35.21 24.83
C VAL A 390 -25.04 -36.05 23.86
N GLU A 391 -26.24 -35.59 23.55
CA GLU A 391 -27.04 -36.13 22.45
C GLU A 391 -26.65 -35.41 21.16
N TRP A 392 -26.40 -36.20 20.12
CA TRP A 392 -26.12 -35.72 18.77
C TRP A 392 -27.34 -36.01 17.90
N THR A 393 -27.81 -35.01 17.14
CA THR A 393 -28.83 -35.16 16.10
C THR A 393 -28.34 -34.53 14.82
#